data_AF-A0A8F1MBR6-F1
#
_entry.id   AF-A0A8F1MBR6-F1
#
_cell.length_a   1.000
_cell.length_b   1.000
_cell.length_c   1.000
_cell.angle_alpha   90.00
_cell.angle_beta   90.00
_cell.angle_gamma   90.00
#
_symmetry.space_group_name_H-M   'P 1'
#
loop_
_entity.id
_entity.type
_entity.pdbx_description
1 polymer ?
#
loop_
_entity_poly.entity_id
_entity_poly.type
_entity_poly.pdbx_seq_one_letter_code
_entity_poly.pdbx_strand_id
1 'polypeptide(L)'
;MSKRWQVAMQSLIAIFVGVTALMVVSYEWPVSVVVILMFLIGYSSARHFLHSYDEEQTVLLSAIWGLVFAELGWLSYYWTYSYGKSLFGGVSQVTIILLLLSLVASKAYQSYNKHKAIRFSDISAPVILTIAIIFVMFAFLNSVTI
;
A
#
# COMPACT_ATOMS: atom_id res chain seq x y z
N MET A 1 11.92 3.00 21.17
CA MET A 1 10.99 2.72 20.05
C MET A 1 10.15 1.51 20.39
N SER A 2 8.83 1.56 20.27
CA SER A 2 7.96 0.43 20.64
C SER A 2 8.03 -0.69 19.58
N LYS A 3 7.91 -1.96 20.02
CA LYS A 3 7.89 -3.15 19.13
C LYS A 3 6.87 -3.00 17.98
N ARG A 4 5.71 -2.39 18.25
CA ARG A 4 4.64 -2.16 17.26
C ARG A 4 5.05 -1.24 16.11
N TRP A 5 5.87 -0.22 16.37
CA TRP A 5 6.38 0.66 15.30
C TRP A 5 7.30 -0.09 14.34
N GLN A 6 8.14 -0.98 14.86
CA GLN A 6 9.04 -1.81 14.04
C GLN A 6 8.25 -2.76 13.12
N VAL A 7 7.20 -3.42 13.65
CA VAL A 7 6.32 -4.29 12.86
C VAL A 7 5.57 -3.51 11.78
N ALA A 8 5.07 -2.32 12.10
CA ALA A 8 4.44 -1.44 11.11
C ALA A 8 5.41 -1.07 9.98
N MET A 9 6.65 -0.72 10.33
CA MET A 9 7.68 -0.36 9.36
C MET A 9 8.10 -1.55 8.49
N GLN A 10 8.24 -2.75 9.07
CA GLN A 10 8.49 -3.99 8.32
C GLN A 10 7.35 -4.30 7.34
N SER A 11 6.11 -4.10 7.74
CA SER A 11 4.94 -4.29 6.86
C SER A 11 4.95 -3.31 5.67
N LEU A 12 5.29 -2.04 5.91
CA LEU A 12 5.42 -1.05 4.84
C LEU A 12 6.58 -1.35 3.89
N ILE A 13 7.72 -1.82 4.40
CA ILE A 13 8.85 -2.26 3.57
C ILE A 13 8.46 -3.47 2.72
N ALA A 14 7.74 -4.45 3.30
CA ALA A 14 7.25 -5.61 2.56
C ALA A 14 6.33 -5.20 1.40
N ILE A 15 5.43 -4.23 1.63
CA ILE A 15 4.58 -3.66 0.57
C ILE A 15 5.45 -2.99 -0.51
N PHE A 16 6.39 -2.12 -0.11
CA PHE A 16 7.24 -1.40 -1.06
C PHE A 16 8.03 -2.35 -1.96
N VAL A 17 8.73 -3.31 -1.37
CA VAL A 17 9.57 -4.27 -2.09
C VAL A 17 8.70 -5.24 -2.90
N GLY A 18 7.67 -5.82 -2.28
CA GLY A 18 6.81 -6.82 -2.90
C GLY A 18 6.05 -6.28 -4.10
N VAL A 19 5.41 -5.12 -3.96
CA VAL A 19 4.66 -4.50 -5.07
C VAL A 19 5.61 -4.03 -6.16
N THR A 20 6.74 -3.41 -5.82
CA THR A 20 7.72 -2.98 -6.84
C THR A 20 8.26 -4.17 -7.62
N ALA A 21 8.70 -5.22 -6.94
CA ALA A 21 9.21 -6.42 -7.59
C ALA A 21 8.17 -7.07 -8.52
N LEU A 22 6.92 -7.17 -8.05
CA LEU A 22 5.83 -7.72 -8.87
C LEU A 22 5.58 -6.85 -10.11
N MET A 23 5.44 -5.53 -9.95
CA MET A 23 5.11 -4.65 -11.06
C MET A 23 6.21 -4.61 -12.13
N VAL A 24 7.47 -4.73 -11.75
CA VAL A 24 8.62 -4.77 -12.68
C VAL A 24 8.58 -5.97 -13.62
N VAL A 25 8.14 -7.13 -13.14
CA VAL A 25 8.10 -8.37 -13.95
C VAL A 25 6.73 -8.67 -14.53
N SER A 26 5.68 -8.01 -14.04
CA SER A 26 4.28 -8.32 -14.37
C SER A 26 3.86 -8.06 -15.82
N TYR A 27 4.64 -7.31 -16.60
CA TYR A 27 4.24 -6.88 -17.95
C TYR A 27 4.01 -8.04 -18.94
N GLU A 28 4.63 -9.20 -18.71
CA GLU A 28 4.43 -10.42 -19.52
C GLU A 28 3.46 -11.42 -18.88
N TRP A 29 2.99 -11.15 -17.65
CA TRP A 29 2.22 -12.11 -16.88
C TRP A 29 0.72 -11.95 -17.12
N PRO A 30 -0.08 -13.03 -17.03
CA PRO A 30 -1.52 -12.92 -17.04
C PRO A 30 -2.01 -12.05 -15.89
N VAL A 31 -2.95 -11.14 -16.18
CA VAL A 31 -3.50 -10.20 -15.18
C VAL A 31 -4.04 -10.93 -13.93
N SER A 32 -4.62 -12.11 -14.10
CA SER A 32 -5.12 -12.93 -12.98
C SER A 32 -4.03 -13.30 -11.97
N VAL A 33 -2.82 -13.60 -12.43
CA VAL A 33 -1.67 -13.92 -11.57
C VAL A 33 -1.25 -12.69 -10.79
N VAL A 34 -1.18 -11.53 -11.45
CA VAL A 34 -0.81 -10.26 -10.80
C VAL A 34 -1.82 -9.89 -9.72
N VAL A 35 -3.11 -9.99 -10.01
CA VAL A 35 -4.20 -9.70 -9.05
C VAL A 35 -4.13 -10.61 -7.83
N ILE A 36 -3.92 -11.92 -8.03
CA ILE A 36 -3.77 -12.87 -6.92
C ILE A 36 -2.54 -12.54 -6.07
N LEU A 37 -1.41 -12.22 -6.69
CA LEU A 37 -0.19 -11.88 -5.95
C LEU A 37 -0.33 -10.54 -5.20
N MET A 38 -0.98 -9.55 -5.80
CA MET A 38 -1.31 -8.29 -5.12
C MET A 38 -2.20 -8.53 -3.90
N PHE A 39 -3.21 -9.39 -4.03
CA PHE A 39 -4.02 -9.83 -2.89
C PHE A 39 -3.17 -10.44 -1.79
N LEU A 40 -2.28 -11.37 -2.12
CA LEU A 40 -1.41 -12.05 -1.14
C LEU A 40 -0.44 -11.08 -0.45
N ILE A 41 0.13 -10.13 -1.18
CA ILE A 41 1.00 -9.08 -0.61
C ILE A 41 0.22 -8.21 0.38
N GLY A 42 -0.95 -7.71 0.00
CA GLY A 42 -1.81 -6.91 0.86
C GLY A 42 -2.28 -7.68 2.09
N TYR A 43 -2.77 -8.91 1.90
CA TYR A 43 -3.22 -9.80 2.98
C TYR A 43 -2.11 -10.10 3.98
N SER A 44 -0.94 -10.52 3.51
CA SER A 44 0.19 -10.90 4.39
C SER A 44 0.72 -9.70 5.17
N SER A 45 0.83 -8.53 4.53
CA SER A 45 1.30 -7.30 5.18
C SER A 45 0.30 -6.81 6.24
N ALA A 46 -1.00 -6.82 5.93
CA ALA A 46 -2.05 -6.48 6.90
C ALA A 46 -2.09 -7.46 8.07
N ARG A 47 -1.99 -8.77 7.79
CA ARG A 47 -1.97 -9.81 8.81
C ARG A 47 -0.77 -9.65 9.76
N HIS A 48 0.40 -9.37 9.22
CA HIS A 48 1.61 -9.12 10.02
C HIS A 48 1.45 -7.89 10.92
N PHE A 49 0.86 -6.80 10.41
CA PHE A 49 0.57 -5.60 11.19
C PHE A 49 -0.45 -5.85 12.31
N LEU A 50 -1.62 -6.43 11.98
CA LEU A 50 -2.73 -6.66 12.91
C LEU A 50 -2.37 -7.63 14.02
N HIS A 51 -1.49 -8.61 13.75
CA HIS A 51 -0.98 -9.52 14.77
C HIS A 51 -0.27 -8.78 15.91
N SER A 52 0.31 -7.60 15.68
CA SER A 52 0.95 -6.82 16.76
C SER A 52 -0.05 -6.12 17.72
N TYR A 53 -1.34 -6.17 17.38
CA TYR A 53 -2.45 -5.61 18.14
C TYR A 53 -3.38 -6.67 18.73
N ASP A 54 -3.06 -7.96 18.56
CA ASP A 54 -3.88 -9.08 19.03
C ASP A 54 -5.34 -8.99 18.54
N GLU A 55 -5.53 -8.55 17.28
CA GLU A 55 -6.84 -8.32 16.68
C GLU A 55 -7.62 -9.63 16.47
N GLU A 56 -8.83 -9.71 17.03
CA GLU A 56 -9.71 -10.87 16.92
C GLU A 56 -10.11 -11.14 15.46
N GLN A 57 -10.39 -10.09 14.70
CA GLN A 57 -10.83 -10.18 13.31
C GLN A 57 -9.68 -10.10 12.29
N THR A 58 -8.48 -10.54 12.67
CA THR A 58 -7.27 -10.44 11.83
C THR A 58 -7.49 -11.00 10.42
N VAL A 59 -8.15 -12.16 10.29
CA VAL A 59 -8.38 -12.80 8.99
C VAL A 59 -9.27 -11.95 8.09
N LEU A 60 -10.38 -11.44 8.62
CA LEU A 60 -11.35 -10.64 7.86
C LEU A 60 -10.74 -9.31 7.42
N LEU A 61 -10.15 -8.55 8.35
CA LEU A 61 -9.54 -7.25 8.05
C LEU A 61 -8.36 -7.38 7.07
N SER A 62 -7.58 -8.46 7.18
CA SER A 62 -6.49 -8.74 6.24
C SER A 62 -7.02 -9.12 4.86
N ALA A 63 -8.11 -9.88 4.77
CA ALA A 63 -8.76 -10.22 3.51
C ALA A 63 -9.33 -8.97 2.81
N ILE A 64 -9.97 -8.08 3.56
CA ILE A 64 -10.46 -6.79 3.04
C ILE A 64 -9.29 -5.97 2.49
N TRP A 65 -8.17 -5.89 3.22
CA TRP A 65 -6.99 -5.15 2.74
C TRP A 65 -6.33 -5.80 1.51
N GLY A 66 -6.27 -7.13 1.48
CA GLY A 66 -5.85 -7.88 0.30
C GLY A 66 -6.72 -7.57 -0.91
N LEU A 67 -8.04 -7.50 -0.75
CA LEU A 67 -8.96 -7.12 -1.84
C LEU A 67 -8.69 -5.71 -2.35
N VAL A 68 -8.46 -4.73 -1.47
CA VAL A 68 -8.08 -3.36 -1.88
C VAL A 68 -6.81 -3.38 -2.73
N PHE A 69 -5.81 -4.17 -2.36
CA PHE A 69 -4.59 -4.35 -3.14
C PHE A 69 -4.85 -5.03 -4.49
N ALA A 70 -5.72 -6.03 -4.52
CA ALA A 70 -6.09 -6.76 -5.73
C ALA A 70 -6.76 -5.84 -6.76
N GLU A 71 -7.74 -5.05 -6.32
CA GLU A 71 -8.49 -4.09 -7.16
C GLU A 71 -7.58 -2.97 -7.70
N LEU A 72 -6.77 -2.37 -6.82
CA LEU A 72 -5.81 -1.34 -7.23
C LEU A 72 -4.70 -1.91 -8.13
N GLY A 73 -4.27 -3.14 -7.85
CA GLY A 73 -3.36 -3.91 -8.70
C GLY A 73 -3.91 -4.11 -10.10
N TRP A 74 -5.16 -4.58 -10.20
CA TRP A 74 -5.87 -4.75 -11.48
C TRP A 74 -5.97 -3.44 -12.26
N LEU A 75 -6.42 -2.36 -11.62
CA LEU A 75 -6.51 -1.03 -12.24
C LEU A 75 -5.13 -0.56 -12.74
N SER A 76 -4.11 -0.72 -11.91
CA SER A 76 -2.75 -0.29 -12.25
C SER A 76 -2.12 -1.13 -13.35
N TYR A 77 -2.45 -2.41 -13.48
CA TYR A 77 -1.92 -3.27 -14.53
C TYR A 77 -2.14 -2.65 -15.93
N TYR A 78 -3.25 -1.95 -16.13
CA TYR A 78 -3.54 -1.26 -17.38
C TYR A 78 -3.06 0.19 -17.41
N TRP A 79 -3.04 0.91 -16.28
CA TRP A 79 -2.89 2.37 -16.24
C TRP A 79 -1.70 2.88 -15.40
N THR A 80 -0.72 2.04 -15.05
CA THR A 80 0.44 2.47 -14.23
C THR A 80 1.52 3.14 -15.06
N TYR A 81 2.14 4.15 -14.46
CA TYR A 81 3.41 4.71 -14.90
C TYR A 81 4.53 4.22 -13.99
N SER A 82 5.72 3.96 -14.56
CA SER A 82 6.92 3.66 -13.77
C SER A 82 7.78 4.92 -13.66
N TYR A 83 8.15 5.30 -12.43
CA TYR A 83 8.98 6.45 -12.16
C TYR A 83 10.45 6.04 -11.96
N GLY A 84 11.32 6.70 -12.72
CA GLY A 84 12.77 6.57 -12.63
C GLY A 84 13.34 5.38 -13.41
N LYS A 85 14.53 5.56 -14.00
CA LYS A 85 15.36 4.46 -14.55
C LYS A 85 16.37 4.00 -13.48
N SER A 86 15.87 3.50 -12.35
CA SER A 86 16.72 3.05 -11.24
C SER A 86 17.08 1.56 -11.35
N LEU A 87 17.97 1.07 -10.47
CA LEU A 87 18.14 -0.37 -10.22
C LEU A 87 16.75 -0.96 -9.97
N PHE A 88 16.42 -2.06 -10.67
CA PHE A 88 15.13 -2.74 -10.70
C PHE A 88 14.05 -2.17 -11.63
N GLY A 89 14.33 -1.27 -12.57
CA GLY A 89 13.34 -0.89 -13.60
C GLY A 89 12.33 0.21 -13.18
N GLY A 90 12.61 0.87 -12.06
CA GLY A 90 11.81 2.00 -11.56
C GLY A 90 10.77 1.60 -10.51
N VAL A 91 10.20 2.61 -9.85
CA VAL A 91 9.13 2.40 -8.87
C VAL A 91 7.80 2.71 -9.53
N SER A 92 6.91 1.72 -9.56
CA SER A 92 5.57 1.89 -10.12
C SER A 92 4.74 2.88 -9.31
N GLN A 93 3.92 3.66 -10.00
CA GLN A 93 2.95 4.59 -9.40
C GLN A 93 2.08 3.90 -8.34
N VAL A 94 1.61 2.69 -8.63
CA VAL A 94 0.77 1.92 -7.70
C VAL A 94 1.50 1.53 -6.42
N THR A 95 2.81 1.25 -6.46
CA THR A 95 3.60 1.00 -5.24
C THR A 95 3.48 2.17 -4.27
N ILE A 96 3.65 3.40 -4.76
CA ILE A 96 3.64 4.61 -3.94
C ILE A 96 2.24 4.83 -3.36
N ILE A 97 1.20 4.70 -4.20
CA ILE A 97 -0.20 4.84 -3.78
C ILE A 97 -0.55 3.84 -2.67
N LEU A 98 -0.24 2.56 -2.87
CA LEU A 98 -0.55 1.52 -1.88
C LEU A 98 0.23 1.69 -0.58
N LEU A 99 1.47 2.16 -0.64
CA LEU A 99 2.26 2.44 0.55
C LEU A 99 1.65 3.58 1.36
N LEU A 100 1.23 4.67 0.71
CA LEU A 100 0.59 5.81 1.36
C LEU A 100 -0.77 5.45 1.96
N LEU A 101 -1.60 4.71 1.21
CA LEU A 101 -2.87 4.20 1.71
C LEU A 101 -2.68 3.27 2.92
N SER A 102 -1.68 2.39 2.88
CA SER A 102 -1.35 1.50 4.01
C SER A 102 -0.84 2.27 5.22
N LEU A 103 -0.12 3.36 5.01
CA LEU A 103 0.33 4.24 6.08
C LEU A 103 -0.87 4.92 6.74
N VAL A 104 -1.81 5.47 5.97
CA VAL A 104 -3.08 6.03 6.48
C VAL A 104 -3.89 4.97 7.23
N ALA A 105 -4.08 3.78 6.65
CA ALA A 105 -4.82 2.69 7.27
C ALA A 105 -4.19 2.25 8.61
N SER A 106 -2.86 2.12 8.66
CA SER A 106 -2.15 1.77 9.90
C SER A 106 -2.35 2.81 11.01
N LYS A 107 -2.39 4.09 10.66
CA LYS A 107 -2.61 5.21 11.60
C LYS A 107 -4.07 5.32 12.04
N ALA A 108 -5.00 5.10 11.12
CA ALA A 108 -6.43 5.00 11.43
C ALA A 108 -6.69 3.86 12.42
N TYR A 109 -6.11 2.68 12.17
CA TYR A 109 -6.22 1.54 13.08
C TYR A 109 -5.57 1.81 14.44
N GLN A 110 -4.38 2.44 14.47
CA GLN A 110 -3.74 2.87 15.72
C GLN A 110 -4.61 3.82 16.54
N SER A 111 -5.22 4.82 15.89
CA SER A 111 -6.12 5.79 16.54
C SER A 111 -7.37 5.09 17.08
N TYR A 112 -7.99 4.22 16.27
CA TYR A 112 -9.14 3.43 16.69
C TYR A 112 -8.80 2.53 17.89
N ASN A 113 -7.67 1.83 17.89
CA ASN A 113 -7.33 0.96 19.01
C ASN A 113 -7.06 1.74 20.30
N LYS A 114 -6.49 2.95 20.20
CA LYS A 114 -6.18 3.80 21.36
C LYS A 114 -7.41 4.55 21.91
N HIS A 115 -8.31 5.00 21.03
CA HIS A 115 -9.37 5.94 21.38
C HIS A 115 -10.79 5.39 21.13
N LYS A 116 -10.92 4.17 20.58
CA LYS A 116 -12.18 3.56 20.09
C LYS A 116 -12.93 4.41 19.05
N ALA A 117 -12.27 5.42 18.52
CA ALA A 117 -12.74 6.31 17.47
C ALA A 117 -11.53 6.78 16.66
N ILE A 118 -11.72 6.98 15.36
CA ILE A 118 -10.67 7.53 14.48
C ILE A 118 -10.66 9.04 14.67
N ARG A 119 -9.62 9.57 15.32
CA ARG A 119 -9.47 11.02 15.53
C ARG A 119 -8.70 11.63 14.38
N PHE A 120 -9.25 12.68 13.78
CA PHE A 120 -8.60 13.36 12.67
C PHE A 120 -7.21 13.91 13.06
N SER A 121 -7.01 14.32 14.31
CA SER A 121 -5.71 14.78 14.84
C SER A 121 -4.60 13.73 14.70
N ASP A 122 -4.93 12.44 14.73
CA ASP A 122 -3.95 11.36 14.74
C ASP A 122 -3.59 10.90 13.32
N ILE A 123 -4.46 11.20 12.35
CA ILE A 123 -4.35 10.75 10.95
C ILE A 123 -4.20 11.89 9.94
N SER A 124 -4.32 13.15 10.35
CA SER A 124 -4.29 14.30 9.43
C SER A 124 -2.98 14.37 8.65
N ALA A 125 -1.84 14.23 9.33
CA ALA A 125 -0.52 14.27 8.70
C ALA A 125 -0.35 13.24 7.56
N PRO A 126 -0.60 11.92 7.78
CA PRO A 126 -0.48 10.95 6.69
C PRO A 126 -1.55 11.10 5.61
N VAL A 127 -2.75 11.56 5.95
CA VAL A 127 -3.81 11.82 4.96
C VAL A 127 -3.41 12.99 4.04
N ILE A 128 -2.95 14.11 4.59
CA ILE A 128 -2.50 15.27 3.82
C ILE A 128 -1.33 14.89 2.92
N LEU A 129 -0.35 14.14 3.46
CA LEU A 129 0.77 13.63 2.67
C LEU A 129 0.29 12.76 1.49
N THR A 130 -0.66 11.85 1.76
CA THR A 130 -1.22 10.96 0.74
C THR A 130 -1.90 11.74 -0.37
N ILE A 131 -2.78 12.68 0.00
CA ILE A 131 -3.50 13.53 -0.96
C ILE A 131 -2.52 14.38 -1.77
N ALA A 132 -1.55 15.02 -1.11
CA ALA A 132 -0.58 15.87 -1.77
C ALA A 132 0.29 15.10 -2.78
N ILE A 133 0.81 13.92 -2.40
CA ILE A 133 1.65 13.11 -3.29
C ILE A 133 0.82 12.57 -4.46
N ILE A 134 -0.37 12.02 -4.19
CA ILE A 134 -1.26 11.54 -5.26
C ILE A 134 -1.59 12.69 -6.22
N PHE A 135 -1.94 13.87 -5.70
CA PHE A 135 -2.20 15.05 -6.53
C PHE A 135 -0.99 15.41 -7.40
N VAL A 136 0.22 15.46 -6.83
CA VAL A 136 1.43 15.77 -7.60
C VAL A 136 1.69 14.73 -8.69
N MET A 137 1.50 13.44 -8.38
CA MET A 137 1.67 12.35 -9.34
C MET A 137 0.69 12.48 -10.51
N PHE A 138 -0.59 12.75 -10.24
CA PHE A 138 -1.60 12.85 -11.28
C PHE A 138 -1.53 14.18 -12.06
N ALA A 139 -1.20 15.30 -11.40
CA ALA A 139 -1.19 16.62 -12.05
C ALA A 139 0.10 16.88 -12.84
N PHE A 140 1.26 16.40 -12.37
CA PHE A 140 2.56 16.75 -12.94
C PHE A 140 3.34 15.57 -13.50
N LEU A 141 3.09 14.35 -12.99
CA LEU A 141 3.87 13.17 -13.37
C LEU A 141 3.08 12.17 -14.25
N ASN A 142 1.85 12.50 -14.63
CA ASN A 142 0.97 11.70 -15.50
C ASN A 142 0.88 12.31 -16.91
N SER A 143 1.92 13.00 -17.37
CA SER A 143 2.03 13.48 -18.74
C SER A 143 3.03 12.62 -19.51
N VAL A 144 2.57 12.00 -20.61
CA VAL A 144 3.46 11.55 -21.67
C VAL A 144 3.92 12.81 -22.40
N THR A 145 5.02 13.42 -21.95
CA THR A 145 5.73 14.37 -22.80
C THR A 145 6.45 13.56 -23.88
N ILE A 146 5.79 13.43 -25.03
CA ILE A 146 6.40 12.93 -26.28
C ILE A 146 7.48 13.92 -26.73
#